data_AF-A0A7X8PZB8-F1
#
_entry.id   AF-A0A7X8PZB8-F1
#
_cell.length_a   1.000
_cell.length_b   1.000
_cell.length_c   1.000
_cell.angle_alpha   90.00
_cell.angle_beta   90.00
_cell.angle_gamma   90.00
#
_symmetry.space_group_name_H-M   'P 1'
#
loop_
_entity.id
_entity.type
_entity.pdbx_description
1 polymer ?
#
loop_
_entity_poly.entity_id
_entity_poly.type
_entity_poly.pdbx_seq_one_letter_code
_entity_poly.pdbx_strand_id
1 'polypeptide(L)'
;FVADYFPHPESIKAYNATIPGVVQQKANAGKSVYFVKLSDIQFSYGTDISSDGLHLNTTGYSKIAKIWFDNTISILKESNNTPVPTPTQPSNVIKGDVDGNGEVNSLDFGYLRKYLLGLETNFPYSNGKLAADINNDGSVDSIDFASLRVILLGQ
;
A
#
# COMPACT_ATOMS: atom_id res chain seq x y z
N PHE A 1 13.18 -8.65 11.58
CA PHE A 1 11.75 -9.02 11.61
C PHE A 1 11.60 -10.45 11.10
N VAL A 2 10.62 -11.18 11.60
CA VAL A 2 10.30 -12.56 11.18
C VAL A 2 8.80 -12.63 10.99
N ALA A 3 8.35 -13.15 9.85
CA ALA A 3 6.94 -13.31 9.54
C ALA A 3 6.53 -14.78 9.52
N ASP A 4 5.27 -15.04 9.83
CA ASP A 4 4.59 -16.26 9.41
C ASP A 4 3.97 -16.09 8.01
N TYR A 5 3.17 -17.05 7.56
CA TYR A 5 2.52 -17.00 6.25
C TYR A 5 1.02 -16.70 6.37
N PHE A 6 0.41 -16.22 5.29
CA PHE A 6 -1.05 -16.18 5.15
C PHE A 6 -1.63 -17.61 5.24
N PRO A 7 -2.90 -17.80 5.65
CA PRO A 7 -3.44 -19.12 6.03
C PRO A 7 -3.83 -20.00 4.82
N HIS A 8 -2.99 -20.09 3.80
CA HIS A 8 -3.19 -20.96 2.63
C HIS A 8 -1.85 -21.49 2.07
N PRO A 9 -1.75 -22.77 1.70
CA PRO A 9 -2.73 -23.85 1.91
C PRO A 9 -2.87 -24.20 3.40
N GLU A 10 -3.93 -24.92 3.78
CA GLU A 10 -4.25 -25.25 5.18
C GLU A 10 -3.06 -25.86 5.95
N SER A 11 -2.21 -26.64 5.25
CA SER A 11 -1.01 -27.27 5.81
C SER A 11 0.00 -26.26 6.38
N ILE A 12 -0.01 -25.00 5.94
CA ILE A 12 0.90 -23.97 6.44
C ILE A 12 0.64 -23.58 7.89
N LYS A 13 -0.58 -23.78 8.40
CA LYS A 13 -0.96 -23.38 9.76
C LYS A 13 -0.15 -24.08 10.84
N ALA A 14 0.23 -25.34 10.61
CA ALA A 14 1.08 -26.10 11.52
C ALA A 14 2.47 -25.48 11.65
N TYR A 15 3.05 -25.03 10.54
CA TYR A 15 4.33 -24.32 10.55
C TYR A 15 4.20 -22.95 11.21
N ASN A 16 3.18 -22.16 10.84
CA ASN A 16 2.91 -20.84 11.42
C ASN A 16 2.81 -20.88 12.94
N ALA A 17 2.17 -21.90 13.51
CA ALA A 17 2.02 -22.05 14.96
C ALA A 17 3.36 -22.16 15.73
N THR A 18 4.45 -22.55 15.06
CA THR A 18 5.77 -22.69 15.69
C THR A 18 6.55 -21.37 15.78
N ILE A 19 6.30 -20.45 14.85
CA ILE A 19 7.11 -19.24 14.65
C ILE A 19 7.06 -18.29 15.85
N PRO A 20 5.89 -17.98 16.46
CA PRO A 20 5.84 -17.07 17.60
C PRO A 20 6.72 -17.54 18.77
N GLY A 21 6.75 -18.85 19.04
CA GLY A 21 7.57 -19.43 20.11
C GLY A 21 9.07 -19.26 19.87
N VAL A 22 9.53 -19.47 18.62
CA VAL A 22 10.93 -19.28 18.24
C VAL A 22 11.33 -17.80 18.32
N VAL A 23 10.48 -16.90 17.83
CA VAL A 23 10.75 -15.45 17.90
C VAL A 23 10.82 -14.99 19.35
N GLN A 24 9.87 -15.41 20.19
CA GLN A 24 9.86 -15.07 21.61
C GLN A 24 11.10 -15.59 22.34
N GLN A 25 11.57 -16.81 22.02
CA GLN A 25 12.79 -17.35 22.61
C GLN A 25 14.01 -16.46 22.31
N LYS A 26 14.14 -15.99 21.06
CA LYS A 26 15.25 -15.11 20.66
C LYS A 26 15.12 -13.71 21.25
N ALA A 27 13.90 -13.17 21.35
CA ALA A 27 13.65 -11.89 22.03
C ALA A 27 14.02 -11.96 23.53
N ASN A 28 13.63 -13.04 24.23
CA ASN A 28 14.00 -13.29 25.62
C ASN A 28 15.52 -13.43 25.83
N ALA A 29 16.25 -13.86 24.78
CA ALA A 29 17.70 -13.91 24.76
C ALA A 29 18.36 -12.55 24.41
N GLY A 30 17.60 -11.45 24.43
CA GLY A 30 18.09 -10.10 24.18
C GLY A 30 18.40 -9.79 22.72
N LYS A 31 17.89 -10.59 21.76
CA LYS A 31 18.05 -10.28 20.33
C LYS A 31 16.96 -9.32 19.86
N SER A 32 17.33 -8.34 19.05
CA SER A 32 16.40 -7.43 18.38
C SER A 32 15.66 -8.14 17.23
N VAL A 33 14.69 -8.97 17.60
CA VAL A 33 13.83 -9.71 16.67
C VAL A 33 12.37 -9.42 17.00
N TYR A 34 11.57 -9.25 15.95
CA TYR A 34 10.18 -8.82 16.06
C TYR A 34 9.34 -9.69 15.13
N PHE A 35 8.21 -10.17 15.65
CA PHE A 35 7.29 -11.02 14.92
C PHE A 35 6.28 -10.18 14.13
N VAL A 36 6.01 -10.56 12.88
CA VAL A 36 5.00 -9.96 12.01
C VAL A 36 4.02 -11.06 11.62
N LYS A 37 2.80 -10.99 12.17
CA LYS A 37 1.79 -12.03 12.04
C LYS A 37 0.95 -11.87 10.77
N LEU A 38 1.53 -12.23 9.63
CA LEU A 38 0.84 -12.24 8.34
C LEU A 38 -0.40 -13.13 8.32
N SER A 39 -0.48 -14.14 9.19
CA SER A 39 -1.67 -14.98 9.33
C SER A 39 -2.93 -14.22 9.77
N ASP A 40 -2.80 -13.01 10.32
CA ASP A 40 -3.94 -12.17 10.74
C ASP A 40 -4.60 -11.41 9.57
N ILE A 41 -4.09 -11.61 8.35
CA ILE A 41 -4.76 -11.16 7.13
C ILE A 41 -6.23 -11.59 7.13
N GLN A 42 -7.12 -10.64 6.79
CA GLN A 42 -8.51 -10.94 6.46
C GLN A 42 -8.56 -11.64 5.10
N PHE A 43 -8.20 -12.93 5.11
CA PHE A 43 -8.01 -13.77 3.94
C PHE A 43 -9.34 -14.17 3.32
N SER A 44 -9.42 -14.04 2.01
CA SER A 44 -10.49 -14.62 1.20
C SER A 44 -9.89 -15.26 -0.03
N TYR A 45 -10.03 -16.58 -0.15
CA TYR A 45 -9.43 -17.35 -1.24
C TYR A 45 -9.83 -16.81 -2.62
N GLY A 46 -11.12 -16.50 -2.81
CA GLY A 46 -11.64 -16.02 -4.09
C GLY A 46 -11.19 -14.62 -4.48
N THR A 47 -10.65 -13.83 -3.55
CA THR A 47 -10.22 -12.44 -3.80
C THR A 47 -8.71 -12.27 -3.74
N ASP A 48 -8.02 -13.10 -2.96
CA ASP A 48 -6.63 -12.85 -2.58
C ASP A 48 -5.64 -13.80 -3.23
N ILE A 49 -6.10 -14.94 -3.78
CA ILE A 49 -5.26 -15.93 -4.45
C ILE A 49 -5.22 -15.67 -5.96
N SER A 50 -4.04 -15.88 -6.54
CA SER A 50 -3.79 -15.75 -7.97
C SER A 50 -4.37 -16.94 -8.75
N SER A 51 -4.32 -16.87 -10.08
CA SER A 51 -4.78 -17.96 -10.94
C SER A 51 -3.99 -19.26 -10.77
N ASP A 52 -2.81 -19.23 -10.15
CA ASP A 52 -2.02 -20.43 -9.86
C ASP A 52 -2.53 -21.23 -8.64
N GLY A 53 -3.53 -20.72 -7.91
CA GLY A 53 -4.15 -21.40 -6.78
C GLY A 53 -3.27 -21.48 -5.52
N LEU A 54 -2.10 -20.85 -5.50
CA LEU A 54 -1.14 -20.92 -4.40
C LEU A 54 -0.65 -19.55 -3.93
N HIS A 55 -0.21 -18.70 -4.85
CA HIS A 55 0.34 -17.40 -4.50
C HIS A 55 -0.74 -16.35 -4.35
N LEU A 56 -0.46 -15.31 -3.55
CA LEU A 56 -1.33 -14.14 -3.49
C LEU A 56 -1.32 -13.40 -4.83
N ASN A 57 -2.45 -12.80 -5.17
CA ASN A 57 -2.53 -11.79 -6.22
C ASN A 57 -2.24 -10.38 -5.65
N THR A 58 -2.38 -9.33 -6.47
CA THR A 58 -2.12 -7.95 -6.07
C THR A 58 -2.98 -7.49 -4.87
N THR A 59 -4.25 -7.89 -4.80
CA THR A 59 -5.14 -7.59 -3.66
C THR A 59 -4.64 -8.27 -2.39
N GLY A 60 -4.25 -9.54 -2.48
CA GLY A 60 -3.67 -10.28 -1.36
C GLY A 60 -2.36 -9.66 -0.87
N TYR A 61 -1.44 -9.34 -1.79
CA TYR A 61 -0.18 -8.68 -1.44
C TYR A 61 -0.36 -7.30 -0.81
N SER A 62 -1.38 -6.54 -1.23
CA SER A 62 -1.69 -5.22 -0.64
C SER A 62 -2.08 -5.35 0.85
N LYS A 63 -2.85 -6.39 1.20
CA LYS A 63 -3.20 -6.69 2.60
C LYS A 63 -1.96 -7.08 3.42
N ILE A 64 -1.09 -7.92 2.85
CA ILE A 64 0.19 -8.29 3.49
C ILE A 64 1.09 -7.07 3.72
N ALA A 65 1.19 -6.18 2.73
CA ALA A 65 1.97 -4.94 2.84
C ALA A 65 1.45 -4.07 3.99
N LYS A 66 0.13 -3.99 4.19
CA LYS A 66 -0.46 -3.27 5.33
C LYS A 66 -0.04 -3.88 6.67
N ILE A 67 -0.07 -5.21 6.81
CA ILE A 67 0.35 -5.88 8.06
C ILE A 67 1.83 -5.61 8.35
N TRP A 68 2.69 -5.69 7.34
CA TRP A 68 4.10 -5.32 7.48
C TRP A 68 4.27 -3.88 7.96
N PHE A 69 3.59 -2.93 7.34
CA PHE A 69 3.67 -1.53 7.73
C PHE A 69 3.24 -1.33 9.20
N ASP A 70 2.05 -1.83 9.56
CA ASP A 70 1.49 -1.66 10.90
C ASP A 70 2.40 -2.27 12.00
N ASN A 71 3.08 -3.39 11.71
CA ASN A 71 3.94 -4.08 12.69
C ASN A 71 5.39 -3.58 12.74
N THR A 72 5.85 -2.80 11.75
CA THR A 72 7.26 -2.40 11.67
C THR A 72 7.48 -0.91 11.89
N ILE A 73 6.48 -0.07 11.60
CA ILE A 73 6.69 1.38 11.50
C ILE A 73 7.13 2.03 12.81
N SER A 74 6.64 1.59 13.98
CA SER A 74 7.06 2.13 15.28
C SER A 74 8.53 1.84 15.57
N ILE A 75 8.93 0.58 15.40
CA ILE A 75 10.30 0.10 15.62
C ILE A 75 11.28 0.81 14.66
N LEU A 76 10.89 0.98 13.40
CA LEU A 76 11.71 1.67 12.40
C LEU A 76 11.87 3.17 12.72
N LYS A 77 10.83 3.81 13.27
CA LYS A 77 10.88 5.22 13.71
C LYS A 77 11.74 5.40 14.96
N GLU A 78 11.63 4.51 15.92
CA GLU A 78 12.41 4.53 17.17
C GLU A 78 13.91 4.26 16.93
N SER A 79 14.25 3.60 15.83
CA SER A 79 15.64 3.31 15.46
C SER A 79 16.43 4.51 14.91
N ASN A 80 15.79 5.66 14.62
CA ASN A 80 16.43 6.83 14.01
C ASN A 80 16.30 8.12 14.86
N ASN A 81 17.36 8.49 15.59
CA ASN A 81 17.52 9.81 16.24
C ASN A 81 17.95 10.90 15.24
N THR A 82 17.23 11.08 14.12
CA THR A 82 17.37 12.21 13.18
C THR A 82 16.05 12.46 12.44
N PRO A 83 15.74 13.72 12.03
CA PRO A 83 14.51 14.00 11.31
C PRO A 83 14.64 13.46 9.88
N VAL A 84 13.92 12.37 9.58
CA VAL A 84 13.88 11.71 8.27
C VAL A 84 12.46 11.86 7.69
N PRO A 85 12.31 12.06 6.36
CA PRO A 85 11.02 12.22 5.71
C PRO A 85 10.09 11.03 5.99
N THR A 86 8.82 11.37 6.22
CA THR A 86 7.71 10.45 6.44
C THR A 86 7.61 9.41 5.31
N PRO A 87 7.69 8.10 5.59
CA PRO A 87 7.43 7.07 4.60
C PRO A 87 5.95 7.07 4.23
N THR A 88 5.64 7.27 2.95
CA THR A 88 4.27 7.27 2.43
C THR A 88 3.66 5.87 2.58
N GLN A 89 2.63 5.80 3.42
CA GLN A 89 1.68 4.70 3.57
C GLN A 89 1.23 4.17 2.19
N PRO A 90 0.91 2.87 1.99
CA PRO A 90 0.07 2.50 0.87
C PRO A 90 -1.29 3.14 1.13
N SER A 91 -1.46 4.38 0.67
CA SER A 91 -2.76 5.01 0.69
C SER A 91 -3.62 4.24 -0.29
N ASN A 92 -4.89 4.05 0.05
CA ASN A 92 -5.91 3.86 -0.97
C ASN A 92 -5.86 5.13 -1.82
N VAL A 93 -5.02 5.14 -2.86
CA VAL A 93 -4.92 6.25 -3.79
C VAL A 93 -6.23 6.29 -4.54
N ILE A 94 -7.04 7.32 -4.29
CA ILE A 94 -8.28 7.54 -5.02
C ILE A 94 -7.88 8.08 -6.39
N LYS A 95 -8.25 7.37 -7.46
CA LYS A 95 -7.96 7.83 -8.82
C LYS A 95 -8.69 9.14 -9.09
N GLY A 96 -7.94 10.15 -9.52
CA GLY A 96 -8.43 11.51 -9.70
C GLY A 96 -8.29 12.43 -8.50
N ASP A 97 -7.93 11.96 -7.30
CA ASP A 97 -7.65 12.79 -6.11
C ASP A 97 -6.15 13.16 -6.07
N VAL A 98 -5.78 14.20 -6.81
CA VAL A 98 -4.37 14.57 -7.03
C VAL A 98 -3.85 15.54 -5.97
N ASP A 99 -4.73 16.14 -5.18
CA ASP A 99 -4.37 16.97 -4.02
C ASP A 99 -4.43 16.22 -2.68
N GLY A 100 -4.99 15.01 -2.66
CA GLY A 100 -5.00 14.08 -1.54
C GLY A 100 -6.03 14.43 -0.47
N ASN A 101 -7.05 15.22 -0.81
CA ASN A 101 -8.07 15.70 0.12
C ASN A 101 -9.19 14.66 0.39
N GLY A 102 -9.20 13.55 -0.35
CA GLY A 102 -10.18 12.47 -0.21
C GLY A 102 -11.42 12.62 -1.11
N GLU A 103 -11.53 13.71 -1.87
CA GLU A 103 -12.59 13.98 -2.83
C GLU A 103 -12.01 14.06 -4.26
N VAL A 104 -12.81 13.70 -5.27
CA VAL A 104 -12.44 13.90 -6.67
C VAL A 104 -13.33 15.01 -7.22
N ASN A 105 -12.77 16.21 -7.40
CA ASN A 105 -13.56 17.38 -7.77
C ASN A 105 -12.81 18.33 -8.74
N SER A 106 -13.35 19.53 -8.96
CA SER A 106 -12.79 20.50 -9.90
C SER A 106 -11.40 21.03 -9.51
N LEU A 107 -11.01 20.92 -8.24
CA LEU A 107 -9.67 21.30 -7.78
C LEU A 107 -8.62 20.38 -8.37
N ASP A 108 -8.86 19.07 -8.36
CA ASP A 108 -7.98 18.06 -8.96
C ASP A 108 -7.79 18.29 -10.46
N PHE A 109 -8.89 18.62 -11.13
CA PHE A 109 -8.87 18.97 -12.55
C PHE A 109 -7.99 20.19 -12.84
N GLY A 110 -8.02 21.18 -11.95
CA GLY A 110 -7.16 22.35 -12.01
C GLY A 110 -5.67 22.01 -11.85
N TYR A 111 -5.34 21.17 -10.87
CA TYR A 111 -3.97 20.70 -10.65
C TYR A 111 -3.44 19.88 -11.82
N LEU A 112 -4.23 18.93 -12.33
CA LEU A 112 -3.85 18.11 -13.48
C LEU A 112 -3.62 18.97 -14.73
N ARG A 113 -4.45 20.00 -14.96
CA ARG A 113 -4.25 20.95 -16.06
C ARG A 113 -2.93 21.71 -15.93
N LYS A 114 -2.60 22.21 -14.74
CA LYS A 114 -1.33 22.92 -14.50
C LYS A 114 -0.12 22.02 -14.73
N TYR A 115 -0.22 20.75 -14.30
CA TYR A 115 0.81 19.74 -14.50
C TYR A 115 1.08 19.49 -15.99
N LEU A 116 0.02 19.25 -16.78
CA LEU A 116 0.14 19.02 -18.22
C LEU A 116 0.66 20.23 -19.00
N LEU A 117 0.42 21.44 -18.49
CA LEU A 117 0.95 22.68 -19.06
C LEU A 117 2.38 23.01 -18.61
N GLY A 118 2.97 22.19 -17.72
CA GLY A 118 4.31 22.45 -17.17
C GLY A 118 4.38 23.67 -16.25
N LEU A 119 3.23 24.17 -15.78
CA LEU A 119 3.17 25.29 -14.82
C LEU A 119 3.56 24.83 -13.42
N GLU A 120 3.28 23.56 -13.10
CA GLU A 120 3.71 22.88 -11.87
C GLU A 120 4.28 21.51 -12.26
N THR A 121 5.45 21.14 -11.74
CA THR A 121 6.10 19.85 -12.07
C THR A 121 5.76 18.73 -11.12
N ASN A 122 5.03 19.04 -10.04
CA ASN A 122 4.62 18.11 -8.99
C ASN A 122 3.22 18.49 -8.47
N PHE A 123 2.51 17.49 -7.97
CA PHE A 123 1.23 17.67 -7.30
C PHE A 123 1.42 18.01 -5.80
N PRO A 124 0.43 18.63 -5.14
CA PRO A 124 0.44 18.85 -3.69
C PRO A 124 0.52 17.54 -2.89
N TYR A 125 -0.05 16.48 -3.44
CA TYR A 125 -0.07 15.16 -2.84
C TYR A 125 1.14 14.32 -3.24
N SER A 126 1.77 13.64 -2.28
CA SER A 126 2.91 12.76 -2.55
C SER A 126 2.58 11.62 -3.52
N ASN A 127 1.34 11.12 -3.50
CA ASN A 127 0.85 10.13 -4.44
C ASN A 127 0.04 10.75 -5.60
N GLY A 128 0.12 12.08 -5.77
CA GLY A 128 -0.67 12.79 -6.79
C GLY A 128 -0.39 12.32 -8.22
N LYS A 129 0.85 11.89 -8.54
CA LYS A 129 1.14 11.27 -9.85
C LYS A 129 0.47 9.91 -10.01
N LEU A 130 0.39 9.11 -8.94
CA LEU A 130 -0.30 7.82 -8.95
C LEU A 130 -1.83 7.99 -9.00
N ALA A 131 -2.35 9.07 -8.41
CA ALA A 131 -3.76 9.45 -8.49
C ALA A 131 -4.12 10.02 -9.87
N ALA A 132 -3.18 10.74 -10.48
CA ALA A 132 -3.33 11.38 -11.79
C ALA A 132 -3.24 10.38 -12.96
N ASP A 133 -2.52 9.27 -12.83
CA ASP A 133 -2.53 8.16 -13.79
C ASP A 133 -3.82 7.34 -13.60
N ILE A 134 -4.92 7.77 -14.22
CA ILE A 134 -6.27 7.21 -14.01
C ILE A 134 -6.44 5.90 -14.78
N ASN A 135 -5.86 5.81 -15.97
CA ASN A 135 -5.95 4.60 -16.81
C ASN A 135 -4.92 3.52 -16.46
N ASN A 136 -3.95 3.81 -15.58
CA ASN A 136 -2.86 2.92 -15.15
C ASN A 136 -1.90 2.51 -16.27
N ASP A 137 -1.66 3.40 -17.24
CA ASP A 137 -0.68 3.14 -18.31
C ASP A 137 0.75 3.58 -17.93
N GLY A 138 0.92 4.16 -16.74
CA GLY A 138 2.21 4.61 -16.20
C GLY A 138 2.62 6.01 -16.66
N SER A 139 1.83 6.67 -17.49
CA SER A 139 1.99 8.06 -17.90
C SER A 139 0.94 8.95 -17.22
N VAL A 140 1.21 10.25 -17.15
CA VAL A 140 0.21 11.25 -16.74
C VAL A 140 0.06 12.22 -17.91
N ASP A 141 -0.98 12.04 -18.71
CA ASP A 141 -1.16 12.77 -19.96
C ASP A 141 -2.63 13.20 -20.23
N SER A 142 -2.89 13.64 -21.46
CA SER A 142 -4.23 14.10 -21.89
C SER A 142 -5.33 13.04 -21.77
N ILE A 143 -4.98 11.75 -21.78
CA ILE A 143 -5.92 10.64 -21.61
C ILE A 143 -6.45 10.60 -20.18
N ASP A 144 -5.58 10.81 -19.19
CA ASP A 144 -6.00 10.92 -17.79
C ASP A 144 -6.86 12.15 -17.55
N PHE A 145 -6.50 13.27 -18.19
CA PHE A 145 -7.29 14.49 -18.11
C PHE A 145 -8.70 14.32 -18.67
N ALA A 146 -8.84 13.59 -19.77
CA ALA A 146 -10.14 13.22 -20.31
C ALA A 146 -10.90 12.30 -19.36
N SER A 147 -10.23 11.31 -18.76
CA SER A 147 -10.81 10.38 -17.79
C SER A 147 -11.33 11.11 -16.54
N LEU A 148 -10.56 12.06 -16.00
CA LEU A 148 -10.98 12.87 -14.86
C LEU A 148 -12.23 13.69 -15.17
N ARG A 149 -12.33 14.24 -16.39
CA ARG A 149 -13.53 14.95 -16.84
C ARG A 149 -14.76 14.04 -16.86
N VAL A 150 -14.62 12.80 -17.34
CA VAL A 150 -15.71 11.82 -17.37
C VAL A 150 -16.20 11.51 -15.95
N ILE A 151 -15.26 11.29 -15.01
CA ILE A 151 -15.57 11.07 -13.59
C ILE A 151 -16.36 12.24 -12.99
N LEU A 152 -15.92 13.49 -13.23
CA LEU A 152 -16.59 14.68 -12.71
C LEU A 152 -17.98 14.93 -13.31
N LEU A 153 -18.26 14.35 -14.48
CA LEU A 153 -19.57 14.38 -15.12
C LEU A 153 -20.50 13.25 -14.64
N GLY A 154 -20.00 12.34 -13.79
CA GLY A 154 -20.76 11.18 -13.29
C GLY A 154 -21.07 10.16 -14.37
N GLN A 155 -20.18 10.00 -15.36
CA GLN A 155 -20.32 9.10 -16.50
C GLN A 155 -19.42 7.87 -16.40
#